data_AF-A0A7C3X7U9-F1
#
_entry.id   AF-A0A7C3X7U9-F1
#
_cell.length_a   1.000
_cell.length_b   1.000
_cell.length_c   1.000
_cell.angle_alpha   90.00
_cell.angle_beta   90.00
_cell.angle_gamma   90.00
#
_symmetry.space_group_name_H-M   'P 1'
#
loop_
_entity.id
_entity.type
_entity.pdbx_description
1 polymer ?
#
loop_
_entity_poly.entity_id
_entity_poly.type
_entity_poly.pdbx_seq_one_letter_code
_entity_poly.pdbx_strand_id
1 'polypeptide(L)'
;MRRLVLALAFIWACGGSDTAKPASDAHEVRKDAVELVVPREVVGEEVGEEDPSGSDTFETLADVPPAPGEPGYPCNENGQCNSGVCLETPQGKVCAQPCVENCPEGYTCKNLTFGADLYSVCVPLFLLLCDPCNENKDCNADATGGGAACVDFGANGRFCGGDCSYSPCPSGYECTEVADVNGTKSKQCVPAGGAECKCSPRAIKAGLSTQCYQKNEFGQCKGQRKCIVSGLTGCDAATPAKETCDGLDNDCNGLTDENLGTQIECEVKAVLNGEVRVCKGKGE
;
A
#
# COMPACT_ATOMS: atom_id res chain seq x y z
N MET A 1 53.72 0.33 31.07
CA MET A 1 54.55 0.70 29.91
C MET A 1 53.64 1.25 28.82
N ARG A 2 53.78 2.55 28.53
CA ARG A 2 53.07 3.31 27.47
C ARG A 2 53.42 2.76 26.09
N ARG A 3 52.47 2.70 25.15
CA ARG A 3 52.65 3.21 23.77
C ARG A 3 51.33 3.74 23.21
N LEU A 4 51.26 5.07 23.22
CA LEU A 4 50.37 5.92 22.45
C LEU A 4 50.87 5.90 20.99
N VAL A 5 50.00 5.74 19.99
CA VAL A 5 50.34 6.04 18.59
C VAL A 5 49.28 7.00 18.05
N LEU A 6 49.69 8.26 17.97
CA LEU A 6 49.06 9.34 17.22
C LEU A 6 49.46 9.18 15.74
N ALA A 7 48.54 9.31 14.80
CA ALA A 7 48.88 9.55 13.39
C ALA A 7 47.92 10.59 12.78
N LEU A 8 48.53 11.64 12.26
CA LEU A 8 47.96 12.89 11.76
C LEU A 8 47.31 12.76 10.37
N ALA A 9 46.40 13.70 10.11
CA ALA A 9 45.69 13.97 8.87
C ALA A 9 46.60 14.38 7.69
N PHE A 10 46.13 14.11 6.48
CA PHE A 10 46.52 14.82 5.26
C PHE A 10 45.27 15.13 4.41
N ILE A 11 45.02 16.43 4.25
CA ILE A 11 44.04 17.03 3.34
C ILE A 11 44.75 17.25 2.01
N TRP A 12 44.14 16.84 0.90
CA TRP A 12 44.54 17.29 -0.44
C TRP A 12 43.35 17.98 -1.10
N ALA A 13 43.45 19.31 -1.16
CA ALA A 13 42.68 20.17 -2.03
C ALA A 13 43.52 20.42 -3.28
N CYS A 14 42.96 20.18 -4.47
CA CYS A 14 43.50 20.68 -5.73
C CYS A 14 42.51 21.71 -6.27
N GLY A 15 42.97 22.96 -6.34
CA GLY A 15 42.32 24.07 -7.03
C GLY A 15 42.95 24.34 -8.40
N GLY A 16 42.27 25.18 -9.18
CA GLY A 16 42.78 25.85 -10.39
C GLY A 16 41.69 25.98 -11.46
N SER A 17 41.59 27.04 -12.27
CA SER A 17 41.98 28.46 -12.18
C SER A 17 41.20 29.17 -13.30
N ASP A 18 40.88 30.44 -13.09
CA ASP A 18 40.08 31.31 -13.96
C ASP A 18 40.59 31.47 -15.41
N THR A 19 39.67 31.68 -16.36
CA THR A 19 39.86 32.61 -17.49
C THR A 19 38.54 33.28 -17.88
N ALA A 20 38.64 34.58 -18.18
CA ALA A 20 37.54 35.50 -18.43
C ALA A 20 37.13 35.62 -19.93
N LYS A 21 35.84 35.94 -20.11
CA LYS A 21 35.09 36.66 -21.19
C LYS A 21 35.89 37.31 -22.35
N PRO A 22 35.28 37.44 -23.56
CA PRO A 22 34.30 38.52 -23.80
C PRO A 22 33.10 38.20 -24.72
N ALA A 23 32.22 39.19 -24.80
CA ALA A 23 30.90 39.24 -25.41
C ALA A 23 30.88 39.48 -26.94
N SER A 24 29.81 39.02 -27.59
CA SER A 24 29.17 39.49 -28.83
C SER A 24 27.96 38.54 -29.04
N ASP A 25 26.83 38.85 -29.64
CA ASP A 25 26.28 40.06 -30.25
C ASP A 25 24.75 39.93 -30.19
N ALA A 26 24.07 41.07 -30.26
CA ALA A 26 22.62 41.16 -30.36
C ALA A 26 22.13 40.59 -31.70
N HIS A 27 21.02 39.83 -31.68
CA HIS A 27 20.20 39.66 -32.88
C HIS A 27 18.72 39.90 -32.55
N GLU A 28 18.30 41.08 -32.98
CA GLU A 28 16.94 41.60 -32.95
C GLU A 28 16.10 40.85 -34.00
N VAL A 29 15.00 40.21 -33.58
CA VAL A 29 14.01 39.65 -34.50
C VAL A 29 12.79 40.55 -34.51
N ARG A 30 12.55 41.08 -35.70
CA ARG A 30 11.49 42.03 -36.07
C ARG A 30 10.09 41.50 -35.79
N LYS A 31 9.26 42.42 -35.34
CA LYS A 31 7.79 42.38 -35.42
C LYS A 31 7.37 42.41 -36.88
N ASP A 32 6.43 41.55 -37.26
CA ASP A 32 5.48 41.84 -38.33
C ASP A 32 4.11 41.35 -37.88
N ALA A 33 3.23 42.32 -37.59
CA ALA A 33 1.82 42.13 -37.37
C ALA A 33 1.13 42.08 -38.73
N VAL A 34 0.40 41.01 -39.02
CA VAL A 34 -0.46 40.94 -40.20
C VAL A 34 -1.90 41.13 -39.74
N GLU A 35 -2.40 42.32 -40.02
CA GLU A 35 -3.78 42.75 -39.89
C GLU A 35 -4.58 42.20 -41.08
N LEU A 36 -5.58 41.36 -40.81
CA LEU A 36 -6.55 40.92 -41.82
C LEU A 36 -7.90 41.56 -41.52
N VAL A 37 -8.19 42.61 -42.28
CA VAL A 37 -9.49 43.28 -42.38
C VAL A 37 -10.30 42.57 -43.46
N VAL A 38 -11.53 42.14 -43.15
CA VAL A 38 -12.52 41.72 -44.15
C VAL A 38 -13.90 42.29 -43.74
N PRO A 39 -14.70 42.86 -44.66
CA PRO A 39 -15.72 43.86 -44.31
C PRO A 39 -17.13 43.31 -43.98
N ARG A 40 -17.84 44.13 -43.20
CA ARG A 40 -19.30 44.23 -42.92
C ARG A 40 -20.04 44.59 -44.25
N GLU A 41 -21.30 44.28 -44.58
CA GLU A 41 -22.60 43.97 -43.93
C GLU A 41 -23.49 43.23 -44.95
N VAL A 42 -24.47 42.42 -44.52
CA VAL A 42 -25.84 42.46 -45.05
C VAL A 42 -26.82 42.06 -43.93
N VAL A 43 -27.81 42.93 -43.70
CA VAL A 43 -28.97 42.75 -42.81
C VAL A 43 -30.05 41.94 -43.53
N GLY A 44 -30.69 41.01 -42.83
CA GLY A 44 -31.92 40.34 -43.26
C GLY A 44 -32.75 39.94 -42.04
N GLU A 45 -33.99 40.40 -42.01
CA GLU A 45 -34.89 40.49 -40.86
C GLU A 45 -35.78 39.23 -40.70
N GLU A 46 -35.94 38.82 -39.44
CA GLU A 46 -37.05 38.10 -38.76
C GLU A 46 -37.90 37.06 -39.52
N VAL A 47 -37.85 35.79 -39.09
CA VAL A 47 -39.05 34.97 -38.83
C VAL A 47 -38.75 34.04 -37.65
N GLY A 48 -39.49 34.18 -36.55
CA GLY A 48 -39.47 33.26 -35.44
C GLY A 48 -40.31 32.02 -35.73
N GLU A 49 -39.74 30.85 -35.47
CA GLU A 49 -40.47 29.62 -35.20
C GLU A 49 -39.78 28.92 -34.03
N GLU A 50 -40.43 28.98 -32.88
CA GLU A 50 -40.12 28.18 -31.72
C GLU A 50 -40.60 26.74 -31.99
N ASP A 51 -39.67 25.78 -32.08
CA ASP A 51 -40.00 24.36 -31.89
C ASP A 51 -38.90 23.68 -31.04
N PRO A 52 -39.23 23.18 -29.84
CA PRO A 52 -38.25 22.69 -28.87
C PRO A 52 -37.97 21.20 -29.09
N SER A 53 -36.85 20.87 -29.72
CA SER A 53 -36.28 19.52 -29.60
C SER A 53 -34.76 19.48 -29.80
N GLY A 54 -34.05 20.47 -29.25
CA GLY A 54 -32.65 20.30 -28.91
C GLY A 54 -32.58 19.48 -27.63
N SER A 55 -32.65 18.15 -27.74
CA SER A 55 -32.19 17.26 -26.68
C SER A 55 -30.69 17.52 -26.52
N ASP A 56 -30.33 18.49 -25.68
CA ASP A 56 -29.00 18.59 -25.09
C ASP A 56 -28.79 17.30 -24.28
N THR A 57 -28.38 16.25 -24.98
CA THR A 57 -27.58 15.22 -24.37
C THR A 57 -26.30 15.92 -23.96
N PHE A 58 -26.28 16.39 -22.71
CA PHE A 58 -25.04 16.57 -21.98
C PHE A 58 -24.39 15.19 -21.93
N GLU A 59 -23.66 14.84 -23.00
CA GLU A 59 -22.70 13.77 -22.96
C GLU A 59 -21.74 14.16 -21.86
N THR A 60 -21.91 13.53 -20.70
CA THR A 60 -20.94 13.61 -19.61
C THR A 60 -19.60 13.23 -20.21
N LEU A 61 -18.68 14.20 -20.31
CA LEU A 61 -17.28 14.01 -20.71
C LEU A 61 -16.48 13.19 -19.68
N ALA A 62 -17.08 12.13 -19.16
CA ALA A 62 -16.51 11.25 -18.16
C ALA A 62 -15.80 10.09 -18.86
N ASP A 63 -14.77 10.38 -19.68
CA ASP A 63 -13.82 9.34 -20.12
C ASP A 63 -12.59 9.87 -20.89
N VAL A 64 -12.21 11.15 -20.74
CA VAL A 64 -10.91 11.60 -21.24
C VAL A 64 -9.85 11.20 -20.20
N PRO A 65 -8.93 10.26 -20.50
CA PRO A 65 -7.86 9.92 -19.58
C PRO A 65 -6.98 11.16 -19.30
N PRO A 66 -6.46 11.32 -18.08
CA PRO A 66 -5.64 12.47 -17.71
C PRO A 66 -4.40 12.57 -18.61
N ALA A 67 -3.92 13.79 -18.87
CA ALA A 67 -2.70 13.97 -19.64
C ALA A 67 -1.46 13.52 -18.83
N PRO A 68 -0.32 13.23 -19.49
CA PRO A 68 0.90 12.84 -18.79
C PRO A 68 1.29 13.81 -17.66
N GLY A 69 1.42 13.27 -16.45
CA GLY A 69 1.82 13.99 -15.24
C GLY A 69 0.69 14.71 -14.49
N GLU A 70 -0.53 14.71 -15.03
CA GLU A 70 -1.72 15.23 -14.35
C GLU A 70 -2.23 14.27 -13.25
N PRO A 71 -3.04 14.75 -12.29
CA PRO A 71 -3.62 13.91 -11.24
C PRO A 71 -4.31 12.66 -11.81
N GLY A 72 -4.01 11.50 -11.24
CA GLY A 72 -4.54 10.21 -11.70
C GLY A 72 -3.77 9.57 -12.86
N TYR A 73 -2.81 10.27 -13.49
CA TYR A 73 -1.98 9.68 -14.54
C TYR A 73 -1.05 8.60 -13.96
N PRO A 74 -0.95 7.40 -14.56
CA PRO A 74 -0.06 6.35 -14.10
C PRO A 74 1.42 6.78 -14.08
N CYS A 75 2.14 6.44 -13.01
CA CYS A 75 3.53 6.83 -12.83
C CYS A 75 4.38 5.69 -12.23
N ASN A 76 5.69 5.78 -12.40
CA ASN A 76 6.67 4.90 -11.79
C ASN A 76 7.53 5.64 -10.76
N GLU A 77 7.81 6.92 -11.01
CA GLU A 77 8.65 7.78 -10.16
C GLU A 77 8.07 9.19 -10.02
N ASN A 78 8.49 9.88 -8.97
CA ASN A 78 7.98 11.20 -8.57
C ASN A 78 8.14 12.29 -9.65
N GLY A 79 9.25 12.26 -10.40
CA GLY A 79 9.56 13.26 -11.43
C GLY A 79 8.62 13.24 -12.65
N GLN A 80 7.80 12.19 -12.80
CA GLN A 80 6.81 12.10 -13.88
C GLN A 80 5.54 12.88 -13.57
N CYS A 81 5.36 13.36 -12.34
CA CYS A 81 4.15 14.00 -11.87
C CYS A 81 4.36 15.50 -11.72
N ASN A 82 3.41 16.30 -12.19
CA ASN A 82 3.45 17.76 -12.05
C ASN A 82 3.42 18.19 -10.57
N SER A 83 2.82 17.36 -9.70
CA SER A 83 2.85 17.53 -8.25
C SER A 83 4.16 17.14 -7.59
N GLY A 84 5.07 16.48 -8.32
CA GLY A 84 6.30 15.90 -7.77
C GLY A 84 6.08 14.64 -6.93
N VAL A 85 4.87 14.07 -6.90
CA VAL A 85 4.54 12.89 -6.09
C VAL A 85 3.84 11.82 -6.91
N CYS A 86 4.47 10.65 -7.01
CA CYS A 86 3.89 9.43 -7.55
C CYS A 86 3.36 8.58 -6.39
N LEU A 87 2.05 8.64 -6.15
CA LEU A 87 1.40 8.01 -5.00
C LEU A 87 1.03 6.55 -5.30
N GLU A 88 1.40 5.64 -4.40
CA GLU A 88 1.02 4.23 -4.48
C GLU A 88 -0.38 4.03 -3.87
N THR A 89 -1.41 3.97 -4.72
CA THR A 89 -2.81 3.77 -4.32
C THR A 89 -3.20 2.30 -4.34
N PRO A 90 -4.34 1.90 -3.76
CA PRO A 90 -4.87 0.55 -3.92
C PRO A 90 -5.01 0.13 -5.39
N GLN A 91 -5.28 1.06 -6.31
CA GLN A 91 -5.45 0.80 -7.74
C GLN A 91 -4.14 0.81 -8.54
N GLY A 92 -3.01 1.18 -7.89
CA GLY A 92 -1.70 1.31 -8.52
C GLY A 92 -1.07 2.68 -8.31
N LYS A 93 0.10 2.90 -8.92
CA LYS A 93 0.81 4.18 -8.82
C LYS A 93 0.20 5.22 -9.74
N VAL A 94 -0.19 6.37 -9.19
CA VAL A 94 -0.73 7.51 -9.95
C VAL A 94 -0.17 8.83 -9.44
N CYS A 95 -0.10 9.83 -10.32
CA CYS A 95 0.28 11.17 -9.94
C CYS A 95 -0.73 11.77 -8.96
N ALA A 96 -0.23 12.23 -7.81
CA ALA A 96 -1.08 12.79 -6.77
C ALA A 96 -1.56 14.19 -7.16
N GLN A 97 -2.75 14.57 -6.72
CA GLN A 97 -3.22 15.95 -6.84
C GLN A 97 -2.57 16.80 -5.74
N PRO A 98 -1.99 17.97 -6.05
CA PRO A 98 -1.55 18.90 -5.01
C PRO A 98 -2.74 19.48 -4.25
N CYS A 99 -2.59 19.76 -2.96
CA CYS A 99 -3.64 20.36 -2.15
C CYS A 99 -3.13 21.57 -1.37
N VAL A 100 -3.91 22.65 -1.43
CA VAL A 100 -3.70 23.84 -0.59
C VAL A 100 -4.81 23.94 0.45
N GLU A 101 -6.08 23.73 0.09
CA GLU A 101 -7.18 23.75 1.07
C GLU A 101 -8.28 22.67 0.88
N ASN A 102 -8.52 22.12 -0.33
CA ASN A 102 -9.55 21.08 -0.51
C ASN A 102 -9.10 19.94 -1.43
N CYS A 103 -9.39 18.72 -1.01
CA CYS A 103 -9.26 17.52 -1.83
C CYS A 103 -10.64 17.02 -2.28
N PRO A 104 -10.72 16.25 -3.37
CA PRO A 104 -11.95 15.59 -3.78
C PRO A 104 -12.53 14.71 -2.67
N GLU A 105 -13.82 14.38 -2.79
CA GLU A 105 -14.46 13.43 -1.87
C GLU A 105 -13.69 12.11 -1.81
N GLY A 106 -13.51 11.55 -0.62
CA GLY A 106 -12.71 10.33 -0.41
C GLY A 106 -11.21 10.57 -0.28
N TYR A 107 -10.74 11.82 -0.34
CA TYR A 107 -9.33 12.20 -0.17
C TYR A 107 -9.14 13.18 0.98
N THR A 108 -7.94 13.17 1.56
CA THR A 108 -7.50 14.11 2.59
C THR A 108 -6.16 14.74 2.20
N CYS A 109 -5.99 16.02 2.51
CA CYS A 109 -4.75 16.73 2.24
C CYS A 109 -3.67 16.29 3.24
N LYS A 110 -2.56 15.76 2.73
CA LYS A 110 -1.44 15.27 3.53
C LYS A 110 -0.14 15.92 3.10
N ASN A 111 0.71 16.18 4.07
CA ASN A 111 2.06 16.66 3.86
C ASN A 111 3.01 15.46 3.87
N LEU A 112 3.61 15.18 2.71
CA LEU A 112 4.59 14.11 2.53
C LEU A 112 5.98 14.74 2.38
N THR A 113 6.95 14.20 3.10
CA THR A 113 8.34 14.68 3.07
C THR A 113 9.19 13.74 2.23
N PHE A 114 9.86 14.28 1.21
CA PHE A 114 10.83 13.53 0.41
C PHE A 114 12.17 14.27 0.45
N GLY A 115 13.16 13.70 1.15
CA GLY A 115 14.43 14.39 1.36
C GLY A 115 14.26 15.64 2.23
N ALA A 116 14.63 16.80 1.69
CA ALA A 116 14.47 18.11 2.36
C ALA A 116 13.18 18.84 1.97
N ASP A 117 12.43 18.32 0.99
CA ASP A 117 11.27 18.98 0.41
C ASP A 117 9.96 18.44 1.03
N LEU A 118 8.98 19.34 1.17
CA LEU A 118 7.65 19.06 1.70
C LEU A 118 6.62 19.23 0.59
N TYR A 119 5.79 18.21 0.39
CA TYR A 119 4.75 18.19 -0.64
C TYR A 119 3.38 18.04 0.00
N SER A 120 2.45 18.94 -0.32
CA SER A 120 1.05 18.86 0.12
C SER A 120 0.22 18.25 -1.00
N VAL A 121 -0.25 17.01 -0.82
CA VAL A 121 -1.00 16.27 -1.83
C VAL A 121 -2.24 15.57 -1.26
N CYS A 122 -3.25 15.36 -2.10
CA CYS A 122 -4.44 14.59 -1.78
C CYS A 122 -4.12 13.10 -1.76
N VAL A 123 -4.36 12.47 -0.62
CA VAL A 123 -4.21 11.03 -0.41
C VAL A 123 -5.58 10.41 -0.12
N PRO A 124 -5.91 9.24 -0.70
CA PRO A 124 -7.13 8.50 -0.36
C PRO A 124 -7.29 8.30 1.16
N LEU A 125 -8.49 8.54 1.68
CA LEU A 125 -8.81 8.34 3.11
C LEU A 125 -8.51 6.90 3.57
N PHE A 126 -8.73 5.93 2.69
CA PHE A 126 -8.66 4.50 2.96
C PHE A 126 -7.54 3.81 2.17
N LEU A 127 -6.35 4.42 2.12
CA LEU A 127 -5.22 3.96 1.31
C LEU A 127 -4.78 2.52 1.60
N LEU A 128 -4.90 2.08 2.86
CA LEU A 128 -4.40 0.76 3.32
C LEU A 128 -5.54 -0.21 3.66
N LEU A 129 -6.79 0.15 3.35
CA LEU A 129 -7.96 -0.64 3.70
C LEU A 129 -7.86 -2.05 3.12
N CYS A 130 -8.12 -3.05 3.97
CA CYS A 130 -8.00 -4.48 3.70
C CYS A 130 -6.59 -5.01 3.43
N ASP A 131 -5.54 -4.19 3.59
CA ASP A 131 -4.20 -4.70 3.47
C ASP A 131 -3.83 -5.56 4.71
N PRO A 132 -3.11 -6.68 4.53
CA PRO A 132 -2.64 -7.50 5.65
C PRO A 132 -1.80 -6.69 6.65
N CYS A 133 -2.02 -6.90 7.94
CA CYS A 133 -1.33 -6.19 9.02
C CYS A 133 -1.01 -7.12 10.20
N ASN A 134 -0.04 -6.70 11.02
CA ASN A 134 0.31 -7.33 12.29
C ASN A 134 0.02 -6.41 13.48
N GLU A 135 0.22 -5.11 13.31
CA GLU A 135 -0.02 -4.07 14.32
C GLU A 135 -0.73 -2.85 13.72
N ASN A 136 -1.34 -2.01 14.57
CA ASN A 136 -2.04 -0.81 14.10
C ASN A 136 -1.15 0.13 13.27
N LYS A 137 0.15 0.17 13.57
CA LYS A 137 1.10 1.01 12.83
C LYS A 137 1.19 0.64 11.34
N ASP A 138 1.00 -0.64 11.00
CA ASP A 138 0.99 -1.10 9.60
C ASP A 138 -0.14 -0.45 8.79
N CYS A 139 -1.22 -0.05 9.46
CA CYS A 139 -2.39 0.61 8.88
C CYS A 139 -2.33 2.14 8.91
N ASN A 140 -1.31 2.69 9.57
CA ASN A 140 -1.12 4.13 9.77
C ASN A 140 0.26 4.57 9.27
N ALA A 141 0.56 4.33 7.99
CA ALA A 141 1.71 4.95 7.32
C ALA A 141 1.59 6.49 7.34
N ASP A 142 2.70 7.20 7.08
CA ASP A 142 2.76 8.67 7.09
C ASP A 142 1.69 9.35 6.21
N ALA A 143 1.19 8.64 5.19
CA ALA A 143 0.16 9.10 4.27
C ALA A 143 -1.28 8.84 4.77
N THR A 144 -1.49 7.97 5.75
CA THR A 144 -2.82 7.61 6.29
C THR A 144 -3.11 8.32 7.61
N GLY A 145 -4.32 8.85 7.78
CA GLY A 145 -4.75 9.47 9.04
C GLY A 145 -4.78 8.43 10.17
N GLY A 146 -4.17 8.78 11.31
CA GLY A 146 -3.81 7.90 12.43
C GLY A 146 -4.93 7.20 13.22
N GLY A 147 -6.05 6.86 12.58
CA GLY A 147 -7.19 6.19 13.21
C GLY A 147 -7.45 4.77 12.68
N ALA A 148 -6.72 4.31 11.68
CA ALA A 148 -6.91 2.97 11.11
C ALA A 148 -6.47 1.89 12.09
N ALA A 149 -7.27 0.85 12.28
CA ALA A 149 -6.93 -0.26 13.19
C ALA A 149 -6.49 -1.49 12.41
N CYS A 150 -5.58 -2.28 12.96
CA CYS A 150 -5.35 -3.63 12.50
C CYS A 150 -6.41 -4.55 13.13
N VAL A 151 -7.40 -4.94 12.33
CA VAL A 151 -8.61 -5.65 12.79
C VAL A 151 -8.38 -7.16 12.72
N ASP A 152 -8.76 -7.89 13.77
CA ASP A 152 -8.63 -9.35 13.84
C ASP A 152 -9.90 -10.04 13.30
N PHE A 153 -9.74 -10.80 12.21
CA PHE A 153 -10.78 -11.60 11.56
C PHE A 153 -10.69 -13.10 11.95
N GLY A 154 -10.06 -13.41 13.08
CA GLY A 154 -9.93 -14.76 13.62
C GLY A 154 -9.05 -15.64 12.74
N ALA A 155 -9.57 -16.82 12.38
CA ALA A 155 -8.81 -17.83 11.61
C ALA A 155 -8.31 -17.32 10.26
N ASN A 156 -8.98 -16.32 9.69
CA ASN A 156 -8.66 -15.74 8.39
C ASN A 156 -7.53 -14.71 8.44
N GLY A 157 -7.14 -14.29 9.64
CA GLY A 157 -6.05 -13.37 9.91
C GLY A 157 -6.48 -11.95 10.20
N ARG A 158 -5.54 -11.01 10.04
CA ARG A 158 -5.66 -9.61 10.42
C ARG A 158 -5.46 -8.68 9.25
N PHE A 159 -6.35 -7.69 9.13
CA PHE A 159 -6.36 -6.74 8.02
C PHE A 159 -6.66 -5.33 8.50
N CYS A 160 -6.11 -4.35 7.80
CA CYS A 160 -6.35 -2.95 8.11
C CYS A 160 -7.80 -2.56 7.88
N GLY A 161 -8.44 -2.03 8.92
CA GLY A 161 -9.64 -1.22 8.80
C GLY A 161 -9.29 0.22 8.42
N GLY A 162 -10.31 1.03 8.16
CA GLY A 162 -10.16 2.47 7.98
C GLY A 162 -11.08 3.25 8.91
N ASP A 163 -10.58 4.25 9.63
CA ASP A 163 -11.40 5.02 10.57
C ASP A 163 -12.59 5.67 9.85
N CYS A 164 -13.79 5.31 10.29
CA CYS A 164 -15.05 5.81 9.74
C CYS A 164 -15.84 6.63 10.75
N SER A 165 -15.18 7.11 11.80
CA SER A 165 -15.79 7.98 12.82
C SER A 165 -16.34 9.28 12.22
N TYR A 166 -15.68 9.78 11.16
CA TYR A 166 -15.99 11.07 10.53
C TYR A 166 -16.12 11.01 9.01
N SER A 167 -15.93 9.85 8.39
CA SER A 167 -15.98 9.70 6.94
C SER A 167 -16.73 8.43 6.55
N PRO A 168 -17.57 8.48 5.50
CA PRO A 168 -18.30 7.31 5.05
C PRO A 168 -17.35 6.26 4.48
N CYS A 169 -17.68 4.99 4.68
CA CYS A 169 -16.93 3.90 4.07
C CYS A 169 -17.14 3.83 2.56
N PRO A 170 -16.13 3.36 1.80
CA PRO A 170 -16.27 3.17 0.37
C PRO A 170 -17.25 2.04 0.06
N SER A 171 -17.73 1.98 -1.19
CA SER A 171 -18.65 0.94 -1.64
C SER A 171 -18.11 -0.47 -1.37
N GLY A 172 -18.97 -1.35 -0.84
CA GLY A 172 -18.61 -2.72 -0.42
C GLY A 172 -18.06 -2.83 1.00
N TYR A 173 -17.98 -1.72 1.75
CA TYR A 173 -17.53 -1.69 3.13
C TYR A 173 -18.61 -1.08 4.03
N GLU A 174 -18.63 -1.51 5.29
CA GLU A 174 -19.53 -1.01 6.32
C GLU A 174 -18.75 -0.50 7.53
N CYS A 175 -19.25 0.55 8.16
CA CYS A 175 -18.64 1.15 9.34
C CYS A 175 -19.09 0.41 10.60
N THR A 176 -18.22 -0.41 11.15
CA THR A 176 -18.53 -1.29 12.28
C THR A 176 -17.62 -1.01 13.47
N GLU A 177 -18.15 -1.14 14.69
CA GLU A 177 -17.30 -1.14 15.89
C GLU A 177 -16.57 -2.47 16.01
N VAL A 178 -15.25 -2.45 15.84
CA VAL A 178 -14.39 -3.63 15.85
C VAL A 178 -13.23 -3.43 16.82
N ALA A 179 -12.70 -4.54 17.34
CA ALA A 179 -11.51 -4.53 18.18
C ALA A 179 -10.25 -4.63 17.31
N ASP A 180 -9.24 -3.84 17.66
CA ASP A 180 -7.91 -3.98 17.11
C ASP A 180 -7.15 -5.18 17.73
N VAL A 181 -5.91 -5.41 17.29
CA VAL A 181 -5.03 -6.45 17.83
C VAL A 181 -4.71 -6.34 19.33
N ASN A 182 -4.95 -5.17 19.94
CA ASN A 182 -4.78 -4.91 21.37
C ASN A 182 -6.11 -4.99 22.15
N GLY A 183 -7.23 -5.30 21.48
CA GLY A 183 -8.56 -5.32 22.07
C GLY A 183 -9.24 -3.95 22.18
N THR A 184 -8.61 -2.88 21.67
CA THR A 184 -9.18 -1.53 21.67
C THR A 184 -10.27 -1.44 20.61
N LYS A 185 -11.46 -1.00 21.02
CA LYS A 185 -12.60 -0.86 20.10
C LYS A 185 -12.61 0.50 19.41
N SER A 186 -12.85 0.50 18.12
CA SER A 186 -13.04 1.72 17.31
C SER A 186 -13.94 1.45 16.12
N LYS A 187 -14.50 2.51 15.51
CA LYS A 187 -15.31 2.39 14.30
C LYS A 187 -14.41 2.30 13.08
N GLN A 188 -14.46 1.17 12.39
CA GLN A 188 -13.63 0.91 11.21
C GLN A 188 -14.50 0.47 10.03
N CYS A 189 -14.13 0.94 8.84
CA CYS A 189 -14.56 0.33 7.59
C CYS A 189 -13.97 -1.07 7.50
N VAL A 190 -14.86 -2.05 7.39
CA VAL A 190 -14.54 -3.46 7.16
C VAL A 190 -15.42 -3.99 6.02
N PRO A 191 -15.04 -5.08 5.32
CA PRO A 191 -15.85 -5.61 4.23
C PRO A 191 -17.29 -5.89 4.68
N ALA A 192 -18.25 -5.41 3.90
CA ALA A 192 -19.66 -5.55 4.24
C ALA A 192 -20.07 -7.03 4.32
N GLY A 193 -20.87 -7.37 5.33
CA GLY A 193 -21.35 -8.74 5.52
C GLY A 193 -20.26 -9.74 5.91
N GLY A 194 -19.12 -9.27 6.43
CA GLY A 194 -17.99 -10.12 6.83
C GLY A 194 -17.28 -10.80 5.66
N ALA A 195 -17.35 -10.20 4.47
CA ALA A 195 -16.63 -10.69 3.31
C ALA A 195 -15.10 -10.71 3.54
N GLU A 196 -14.40 -11.55 2.79
CA GLU A 196 -12.95 -11.62 2.89
C GLU A 196 -12.28 -10.40 2.23
N CYS A 197 -11.23 -9.88 2.88
CA CYS A 197 -10.40 -8.83 2.31
C CYS A 197 -9.71 -9.28 1.02
N LYS A 198 -9.78 -8.44 -0.01
CA LYS A 198 -9.10 -8.65 -1.28
C LYS A 198 -7.78 -7.89 -1.29
N CYS A 199 -6.73 -8.53 -1.79
CA CYS A 199 -5.44 -7.87 -1.94
C CYS A 199 -5.50 -6.76 -2.98
N SER A 200 -5.10 -5.56 -2.58
CA SER A 200 -4.84 -4.46 -3.51
C SER A 200 -3.60 -4.75 -4.37
N PRO A 201 -3.49 -4.22 -5.60
CA PRO A 201 -2.25 -4.17 -6.37
C PRO A 201 -1.01 -3.78 -5.53
N ARG A 202 -1.18 -2.81 -4.63
CA ARG A 202 -0.15 -2.41 -3.65
C ARG A 202 0.26 -3.58 -2.75
N ALA A 203 -0.70 -4.23 -2.10
CA ALA A 203 -0.44 -5.35 -1.20
C ALA A 203 0.21 -6.54 -1.92
N ILE A 204 -0.19 -6.82 -3.16
CA ILE A 204 0.42 -7.86 -4.01
C ILE A 204 1.88 -7.53 -4.29
N LYS A 205 2.15 -6.30 -4.74
CA LYS A 205 3.51 -5.84 -5.06
C LYS A 205 4.42 -5.82 -3.82
N ALA A 206 3.90 -5.43 -2.67
CA ALA A 206 4.61 -5.45 -1.40
C ALA A 206 4.71 -6.86 -0.79
N GLY A 207 4.00 -7.86 -1.34
CA GLY A 207 3.95 -9.22 -0.82
C GLY A 207 3.47 -9.28 0.62
N LEU A 208 2.51 -8.42 0.99
CA LEU A 208 2.01 -8.33 2.36
C LEU A 208 1.40 -9.66 2.81
N SER A 209 1.57 -9.97 4.09
CA SER A 209 1.13 -11.22 4.68
C SER A 209 0.47 -10.99 6.03
N THR A 210 -0.45 -11.86 6.40
CA THR A 210 -1.07 -11.89 7.72
C THR A 210 -0.97 -13.28 8.33
N GLN A 211 -0.96 -13.34 9.66
CA GLN A 211 -1.06 -14.62 10.37
C GLN A 211 -2.46 -15.20 10.21
N CYS A 212 -2.56 -16.52 10.17
CA CYS A 212 -3.84 -17.25 10.17
C CYS A 212 -3.71 -18.47 11.08
N TYR A 213 -4.79 -19.21 11.28
CA TYR A 213 -4.71 -20.49 11.98
C TYR A 213 -5.77 -21.48 11.51
N GLN A 214 -5.44 -22.77 11.65
CA GLN A 214 -6.42 -23.85 11.63
C GLN A 214 -6.64 -24.36 13.05
N LYS A 215 -7.89 -24.65 13.40
CA LYS A 215 -8.27 -25.14 14.73
C LYS A 215 -9.25 -26.31 14.62
N ASN A 216 -9.01 -27.36 15.40
CA ASN A 216 -9.94 -28.46 15.58
C ASN A 216 -9.88 -28.98 17.03
N GLU A 217 -10.27 -30.22 17.26
CA GLU A 217 -10.25 -30.85 18.59
C GLU A 217 -8.86 -31.17 19.12
N PHE A 218 -7.85 -31.29 18.26
CA PHE A 218 -6.48 -31.60 18.66
C PHE A 218 -5.73 -30.34 19.08
N GLY A 219 -5.91 -29.22 18.37
CA GLY A 219 -5.27 -27.98 18.77
C GLY A 219 -5.47 -26.83 17.79
N GLN A 220 -4.51 -25.90 17.76
CA GLN A 220 -4.53 -24.73 16.90
C GLN A 220 -3.15 -24.43 16.31
N CYS A 221 -2.98 -24.79 15.04
CA CYS A 221 -1.76 -24.52 14.30
C CYS A 221 -1.83 -23.14 13.64
N LYS A 222 -0.77 -22.37 13.79
CA LYS A 222 -0.61 -21.06 13.13
C LYS A 222 0.01 -21.23 11.76
N GLY A 223 -0.31 -20.30 10.87
CA GLY A 223 0.26 -20.19 9.55
C GLY A 223 0.22 -18.74 9.06
N GLN A 224 0.38 -18.58 7.76
CA GLN A 224 0.36 -17.32 7.06
C GLN A 224 -0.55 -17.38 5.83
N ARG A 225 -1.05 -16.20 5.49
CA ARG A 225 -1.67 -15.90 4.20
C ARG A 225 -0.91 -14.76 3.58
N LYS A 226 -0.74 -14.80 2.26
CA LYS A 226 0.06 -13.81 1.54
C LYS A 226 -0.71 -13.28 0.34
N CYS A 227 -0.54 -11.99 0.06
CA CYS A 227 -0.97 -11.39 -1.19
C CYS A 227 0.00 -11.77 -2.31
N ILE A 228 -0.51 -12.50 -3.30
CA ILE A 228 0.18 -12.86 -4.54
C ILE A 228 -0.64 -12.40 -5.75
N VAL A 229 -0.11 -12.60 -6.96
CA VAL A 229 -0.77 -12.14 -8.21
C VAL A 229 -2.18 -12.71 -8.41
N SER A 230 -2.49 -13.86 -7.82
CA SER A 230 -3.83 -14.47 -7.85
C SER A 230 -4.73 -14.05 -6.68
N GLY A 231 -4.30 -13.10 -5.85
CA GLY A 231 -5.02 -12.64 -4.66
C GLY A 231 -4.42 -13.17 -3.36
N LEU A 232 -5.24 -13.20 -2.31
CA LEU A 232 -4.85 -13.70 -0.99
C LEU A 232 -4.78 -15.23 -1.01
N THR A 233 -3.68 -15.81 -0.56
CA THR A 233 -3.57 -17.28 -0.46
C THR A 233 -4.51 -17.86 0.60
N GLY A 234 -4.75 -19.17 0.53
CA GLY A 234 -5.25 -19.91 1.67
C GLY A 234 -4.28 -19.86 2.87
N CYS A 235 -4.77 -20.24 4.04
CA CYS A 235 -3.93 -20.39 5.22
C CYS A 235 -3.02 -21.62 5.06
N ASP A 236 -1.71 -21.42 5.18
CA ASP A 236 -0.72 -22.51 5.09
C ASP A 236 -0.48 -23.26 6.41
N ALA A 237 -1.25 -22.93 7.46
CA ALA A 237 -1.20 -23.64 8.73
C ALA A 237 -1.49 -25.13 8.54
N ALA A 238 -0.75 -26.00 9.22
CA ALA A 238 -1.06 -27.42 9.28
C ALA A 238 -2.46 -27.64 9.88
N THR A 239 -3.15 -28.71 9.46
CA THR A 239 -4.35 -29.14 10.19
C THR A 239 -3.89 -29.84 11.45
N PRO A 240 -4.27 -29.36 12.66
CA PRO A 240 -3.83 -29.99 13.90
C PRO A 240 -4.26 -31.46 13.94
N ALA A 241 -3.42 -32.34 14.45
CA ALA A 241 -3.68 -33.77 14.53
C ALA A 241 -3.23 -34.29 15.90
N LYS A 242 -3.67 -35.50 16.25
CA LYS A 242 -3.15 -36.18 17.43
C LYS A 242 -1.65 -36.40 17.26
N GLU A 243 -0.90 -36.20 18.33
CA GLU A 243 0.52 -36.56 18.36
C GLU A 243 0.78 -37.99 17.89
N THR A 244 1.84 -38.11 17.11
CA THR A 244 2.46 -39.37 16.73
C THR A 244 3.96 -39.22 16.93
N CYS A 245 4.69 -40.32 17.08
CA CYS A 245 6.13 -40.24 17.26
C CYS A 245 6.85 -40.02 15.91
N ASP A 246 6.71 -38.82 15.35
CA ASP A 246 7.32 -38.41 14.09
C ASP A 246 8.28 -37.23 14.25
N GLY A 247 8.46 -36.73 15.47
CA GLY A 247 9.34 -35.62 15.78
C GLY A 247 8.75 -34.27 15.39
N LEU A 248 7.43 -34.19 15.16
CA LEU A 248 6.69 -32.97 14.88
C LEU A 248 5.71 -32.67 16.02
N ASP A 249 5.43 -31.40 16.25
CA ASP A 249 4.33 -30.92 17.08
C ASP A 249 3.07 -30.91 16.21
N ASN A 250 2.31 -32.00 16.26
CA ASN A 250 1.17 -32.25 15.38
C ASN A 250 -0.08 -31.51 15.83
N ASP A 251 -0.23 -31.27 17.14
CA ASP A 251 -1.36 -30.53 17.72
C ASP A 251 -1.07 -29.03 17.90
N CYS A 252 0.18 -28.61 17.67
CA CYS A 252 0.70 -27.26 17.75
C CYS A 252 0.61 -26.64 19.16
N ASN A 253 0.75 -27.45 20.21
CA ASN A 253 0.71 -26.99 21.60
C ASN A 253 2.09 -26.51 22.12
N GLY A 254 3.15 -26.66 21.34
CA GLY A 254 4.51 -26.25 21.65
C GLY A 254 5.37 -27.34 22.30
N LEU A 255 4.85 -28.55 22.45
CA LEU A 255 5.57 -29.77 22.83
C LEU A 255 5.63 -30.70 21.62
N THR A 256 6.55 -31.67 21.64
CA THR A 256 6.76 -32.57 20.51
C THR A 256 6.65 -34.00 21.01
N ASP A 257 5.88 -34.83 20.30
CA ASP A 257 5.67 -36.24 20.61
C ASP A 257 5.15 -36.48 22.05
N GLU A 258 4.38 -35.56 22.64
CA GLU A 258 3.86 -35.68 24.00
C GLU A 258 2.56 -36.50 24.08
N ASN A 259 2.14 -36.88 25.30
CA ASN A 259 0.88 -37.60 25.55
C ASN A 259 0.70 -38.93 24.76
N LEU A 260 1.79 -39.51 24.24
CA LEU A 260 1.81 -40.76 23.47
C LEU A 260 1.63 -42.03 24.33
N GLY A 261 1.71 -41.89 25.65
CA GLY A 261 1.60 -42.99 26.62
C GLY A 261 2.94 -43.70 26.88
N THR A 262 3.03 -44.37 28.04
CA THR A 262 4.30 -44.89 28.60
C THR A 262 4.91 -46.11 27.88
N GLN A 263 4.33 -46.54 26.75
CA GLN A 263 4.81 -47.72 25.99
C GLN A 263 5.23 -47.41 24.55
N ILE A 264 5.22 -46.14 24.13
CA ILE A 264 5.75 -45.74 22.83
C ILE A 264 7.21 -45.35 23.01
N GLU A 265 8.13 -46.29 22.76
CA GLU A 265 9.54 -45.95 22.56
C GLU A 265 9.66 -45.22 21.22
N CYS A 266 9.99 -43.94 21.30
CA CYS A 266 10.21 -43.10 20.14
C CYS A 266 11.57 -43.40 19.52
N GLU A 267 11.58 -43.96 18.30
CA GLU A 267 12.79 -44.26 17.55
C GLU A 267 12.87 -43.40 16.28
N VAL A 268 13.55 -42.25 16.38
CA VAL A 268 13.85 -41.43 15.19
C VAL A 268 15.08 -42.02 14.50
N LYS A 269 14.92 -42.46 13.25
CA LYS A 269 16.04 -42.94 12.41
C LYS A 269 16.65 -41.75 11.66
N ALA A 270 17.88 -41.38 12.02
CA ALA A 270 18.64 -40.35 11.33
C ALA A 270 19.85 -40.97 10.60
N VAL A 271 20.17 -40.49 9.39
CA VAL A 271 21.40 -40.90 8.69
C VAL A 271 22.52 -39.93 9.06
N LEU A 272 23.52 -40.40 9.78
CA LEU A 272 24.72 -39.64 10.15
C LEU A 272 25.93 -40.28 9.48
N ASN A 273 26.59 -39.53 8.59
CA ASN A 273 27.76 -39.99 7.84
C ASN A 273 27.54 -41.29 7.04
N GLY A 274 26.34 -41.52 6.51
CA GLY A 274 26.00 -42.72 5.75
C GLY A 274 25.58 -43.93 6.61
N GLU A 275 25.55 -43.78 7.94
CA GLU A 275 25.06 -44.81 8.87
C GLU A 275 23.69 -44.41 9.42
N VAL A 276 22.72 -45.33 9.41
CA VAL A 276 21.44 -45.15 10.10
C VAL A 276 21.68 -45.25 11.60
N ARG A 277 21.45 -44.16 12.34
CA ARG A 277 21.45 -44.11 13.79
C ARG A 277 20.03 -43.98 14.30
N VAL A 278 19.71 -44.72 15.36
CA VAL A 278 18.44 -44.65 16.05
C VAL A 278 18.60 -43.76 17.27
N CYS A 279 17.91 -42.62 17.29
CA CYS A 279 17.79 -41.78 18.46
C CYS A 279 16.58 -42.26 19.26
N LYS A 280 16.82 -42.74 20.49
CA LYS A 280 15.75 -43.12 21.41
C LYS A 280 15.37 -41.90 22.26
N GLY A 281 14.18 -41.37 22.04
CA GLY A 281 13.54 -40.36 22.89
C GLY A 281 12.44 -40.99 23.74
N LYS A 282 12.13 -40.39 24.89
CA LYS A 282 10.82 -40.57 25.52
C LYS A 282 9.93 -39.45 24.99
N GLY A 283 8.74 -39.77 24.49
CA GLY A 283 7.68 -38.76 24.37
C GLY A 283 7.32 -38.33 25.79
N GLU A 284 7.71 -37.11 26.17
CA GLU A 284 7.47 -36.54 27.50
C GLU A 284 6.24 -35.65 27.51
#